data_AF-A0A661T0G2-F1
#
_entry.id   AF-A0A661T0G2-F1
#
_cell.length_a   1.000
_cell.length_b   1.000
_cell.length_c   1.000
_cell.angle_alpha   90.00
_cell.angle_beta   90.00
_cell.angle_gamma   90.00
#
_symmetry.space_group_name_H-M   'P 1'
#
loop_
_entity.id
_entity.type
_entity.pdbx_description
1 polymer ?
#
loop_
_entity_poly.entity_id
_entity_poly.type
_entity_poly.pdbx_seq_one_letter_code
_entity_poly.pdbx_strand_id
1 'polypeptide(L)'
;MDGLRTAAFAEGRPGREGENVMKKSGWILTWAFTAVLAFAWGVIPARTAIAASGDDRVALVNGTAITRHALDREMSGVRAQFARMGQPLSKQRAEEIRKRVLDNLINLELLYQESRKEGIRVDDA
;
A
#
# COMPACT_ATOMS: atom_id res chain seq x y z
N MET A 1 0.20 -88.70 39.81
CA MET A 1 1.61 -88.43 40.11
C MET A 1 2.41 -89.11 39.02
N ASP A 2 3.38 -88.38 38.48
CA ASP A 2 4.37 -88.80 37.49
C ASP A 2 3.94 -88.94 36.02
N GLY A 3 4.25 -87.89 35.26
CA GLY A 3 5.34 -88.03 34.28
C GLY A 3 4.99 -88.47 32.87
N LEU A 4 3.87 -88.03 32.30
CA LEU A 4 3.64 -88.13 30.86
C LEU A 4 4.26 -86.94 30.13
N ARG A 5 5.35 -87.13 29.37
CA ARG A 5 5.59 -86.47 28.07
C ARG A 5 6.56 -87.30 27.22
N THR A 6 6.01 -88.34 26.59
CA THR A 6 6.49 -88.91 25.33
C THR A 6 5.92 -88.13 24.15
N ALA A 7 6.56 -88.31 22.99
CA ALA A 7 6.14 -87.95 21.63
C ALA A 7 6.57 -86.57 21.10
N ALA A 8 7.61 -86.65 20.25
CA ALA A 8 7.78 -85.80 19.09
C ALA A 8 6.52 -85.85 18.20
N PHE A 9 6.04 -84.70 17.73
CA PHE A 9 5.33 -84.61 16.45
C PHE A 9 5.31 -83.16 15.94
N ALA A 10 5.49 -83.06 14.63
CA ALA A 10 5.54 -81.84 13.85
C ALA A 10 4.16 -81.16 13.76
N GLU A 11 4.13 -79.82 13.78
CA GLU A 11 3.13 -79.06 13.02
C GLU A 11 3.59 -77.61 12.89
N GLY A 12 3.84 -77.15 11.67
CA GLY A 12 4.06 -75.74 11.34
C GLY A 12 2.84 -75.13 10.66
N ARG A 13 2.61 -73.84 10.94
CA ARG A 13 1.58 -72.88 10.42
C ARG A 13 0.24 -72.91 11.17
N PRO A 14 -0.49 -71.78 11.32
CA PRO A 14 -0.72 -70.65 10.40
C PRO A 14 -0.37 -69.26 11.01
N GLY A 15 -0.35 -68.09 10.37
CA GLY A 15 -0.95 -67.55 9.15
C GLY A 15 -1.71 -66.25 9.50
N ARG A 16 -1.34 -65.13 8.85
CA ARG A 16 -2.09 -63.85 8.65
C ARG A 16 -2.17 -62.84 9.81
N GLU A 17 -1.23 -61.89 9.83
CA GLU A 17 -1.50 -60.48 10.17
C GLU A 17 -1.62 -59.74 8.84
N GLY A 18 -2.60 -58.89 8.54
CA GLY A 18 -3.39 -58.05 9.42
C GLY A 18 -3.49 -56.68 8.74
N GLU A 19 -4.13 -56.66 7.57
CA GLU A 19 -4.70 -55.45 6.96
C GLU A 19 -5.55 -54.72 8.00
N ASN A 20 -5.43 -53.39 8.13
CA ASN A 20 -6.59 -52.49 8.20
C ASN A 20 -6.19 -51.01 8.29
N VAL A 21 -6.87 -50.26 7.43
CA VAL A 21 -6.87 -48.82 7.22
C VAL A 21 -7.84 -48.16 8.20
N MET A 22 -7.41 -47.17 8.98
CA MET A 22 -8.29 -46.18 9.64
C MET A 22 -7.40 -45.04 10.19
N LYS A 23 -7.73 -43.74 10.15
CA LYS A 23 -9.03 -43.09 10.16
C LYS A 23 -8.89 -41.61 9.74
N LYS A 24 -9.92 -41.13 9.06
CA LYS A 24 -10.11 -39.76 8.55
C LYS A 24 -10.35 -38.74 9.66
N SER A 25 -10.18 -37.47 9.28
CA SER A 25 -10.78 -36.23 9.80
C SER A 25 -10.26 -35.66 11.12
N GLY A 26 -9.58 -34.51 10.99
CA GLY A 26 -9.30 -33.52 12.03
C GLY A 26 -8.99 -32.14 11.42
N TRP A 27 -9.87 -31.67 10.53
CA TRP A 27 -9.95 -30.26 10.15
C TRP A 27 -10.43 -29.51 11.41
N ILE A 28 -9.79 -28.37 11.72
CA ILE A 28 -10.06 -27.44 12.84
C ILE A 28 -9.16 -27.69 14.06
N LEU A 29 -7.88 -27.34 13.91
CA LEU A 29 -7.13 -26.72 15.01
C LEU A 29 -6.14 -25.70 14.42
N THR A 30 -6.70 -24.63 13.88
CA THR A 30 -6.00 -23.42 13.48
C THR A 30 -6.01 -22.41 14.65
N TRP A 31 -4.96 -21.58 14.74
CA TRP A 31 -4.89 -20.24 15.39
C TRP A 31 -4.26 -20.10 16.79
N ALA A 32 -2.92 -20.14 16.85
CA ALA A 32 -2.09 -19.12 17.51
C ALA A 32 -0.61 -19.39 17.12
N PHE A 33 -0.09 -18.72 16.09
CA PHE A 33 0.86 -17.61 16.26
C PHE A 33 2.25 -18.02 16.79
N THR A 34 3.23 -17.89 15.89
CA THR A 34 4.61 -17.45 16.15
C THR A 34 5.53 -18.38 16.95
N ALA A 35 6.72 -18.74 16.45
CA ALA A 35 7.76 -17.76 16.17
C ALA A 35 8.86 -18.34 15.24
N VAL A 36 9.20 -17.55 14.22
CA VAL A 36 10.53 -17.49 13.57
C VAL A 36 10.97 -18.73 12.78
N LEU A 37 10.91 -18.67 11.44
CA LEU A 37 11.98 -19.09 10.51
C LEU A 37 11.48 -19.14 9.05
N ALA A 38 11.44 -17.97 8.42
CA ALA A 38 11.73 -17.74 6.98
C ALA A 38 11.32 -16.30 6.58
N PHE A 39 11.64 -15.35 7.47
CA PHE A 39 11.64 -13.92 7.19
C PHE A 39 12.94 -13.61 6.40
N ALA A 40 13.06 -14.17 5.19
CA ALA A 40 14.27 -14.08 4.36
C ALA A 40 13.97 -14.24 2.86
N TRP A 41 13.07 -13.41 2.33
CA TRP A 41 13.16 -12.96 0.94
C TRP A 41 12.60 -11.53 0.81
N GLY A 42 13.09 -10.66 1.69
CA GLY A 42 12.90 -9.23 1.59
C GLY A 42 13.67 -8.70 0.39
N VAL A 43 13.08 -8.74 -0.80
CA VAL A 43 13.41 -7.78 -1.84
C VAL A 43 12.63 -6.52 -1.51
N ILE A 44 13.20 -5.70 -0.63
CA ILE A 44 12.80 -4.30 -0.53
C ILE A 44 13.51 -3.61 -1.69
N PRO A 45 12.85 -3.20 -2.78
CA PRO A 45 13.45 -2.17 -3.61
C PRO A 45 13.56 -0.95 -2.70
N ALA A 46 14.79 -0.63 -2.30
CA ALA A 46 15.09 0.62 -1.63
C ALA A 46 14.59 1.73 -2.56
N ARG A 47 13.49 2.38 -2.18
CA ARG A 47 13.11 3.65 -2.78
C ARG A 47 14.13 4.67 -2.29
N THR A 48 15.29 4.70 -2.94
CA THR A 48 16.24 5.81 -2.81
C THR A 48 15.62 7.02 -3.50
N ALA A 49 14.70 7.69 -2.81
CA ALA A 49 14.36 9.07 -3.15
C ALA A 49 15.50 9.96 -2.65
N ILE A 50 16.59 10.00 -3.41
CA ILE A 50 17.59 11.06 -3.27
C ILE A 50 17.24 12.13 -4.30
N ALA A 51 16.51 13.13 -3.83
CA ALA A 51 16.65 14.50 -4.29
C ALA A 51 16.19 15.42 -3.15
N ALA A 52 17.10 15.70 -2.22
CA ALA A 52 17.03 16.95 -1.48
C ALA A 52 17.44 18.06 -2.45
N SER A 53 16.48 18.57 -3.21
CA SER A 53 16.57 19.87 -3.86
C SER A 53 15.63 20.77 -3.08
N GLY A 54 16.15 21.88 -2.54
CA GLY A 54 15.49 22.76 -1.55
C GLY A 54 13.98 22.79 -1.64
N ASP A 55 13.33 22.56 -0.50
CA ASP A 55 11.93 22.18 -0.42
C ASP A 55 10.98 23.29 -0.92
N ASP A 56 10.78 23.34 -2.23
CA ASP A 56 10.01 24.39 -2.92
C ASP A 56 8.50 24.12 -2.86
N ARG A 57 8.06 23.35 -1.85
CA ARG A 57 6.64 23.09 -1.57
C ARG A 57 6.05 24.24 -0.78
N VAL A 58 4.89 24.71 -1.18
CA VAL A 58 4.13 25.76 -0.48
C VAL A 58 2.95 25.21 0.31
N ALA A 59 2.44 24.03 -0.06
CA ALA A 59 1.39 23.33 0.67
C ALA A 59 1.42 21.82 0.36
N LEU A 60 0.80 21.01 1.23
CA LEU A 60 0.59 19.58 1.04
C LEU A 60 -0.91 19.27 1.16
N VAL A 61 -1.47 18.62 0.14
CA VAL A 61 -2.89 18.22 0.07
C VAL A 61 -2.96 16.70 -0.04
N ASN A 62 -3.31 16.02 1.06
CA ASN A 62 -3.37 14.54 1.15
C ASN A 62 -2.10 13.82 0.64
N GLY A 63 -0.92 14.44 0.83
CA GLY A 63 0.37 13.92 0.38
C GLY A 63 0.82 14.40 -1.00
N THR A 64 -0.02 15.09 -1.77
CA THR A 64 0.39 15.79 -3.00
C THR A 64 0.96 17.17 -2.64
N ALA A 65 2.16 17.49 -3.13
CA ALA A 65 2.79 18.78 -2.90
C ALA A 65 2.36 19.81 -3.95
N ILE A 66 1.92 20.98 -3.49
CA ILE A 66 1.78 22.17 -4.33
C ILE A 66 3.12 22.90 -4.31
N THR A 67 3.71 23.13 -5.49
CA THR A 67 5.03 23.76 -5.62
C THR A 67 4.92 25.28 -5.70
N ARG A 68 5.96 25.99 -5.28
CA ARG A 68 6.08 27.44 -5.46
C ARG A 68 6.02 27.81 -6.93
N HIS A 69 6.64 27.02 -7.80
CA HIS A 69 6.55 27.22 -9.25
C HIS A 69 5.11 27.26 -9.75
N ALA A 70 4.23 26.38 -9.26
CA ALA A 70 2.81 26.41 -9.63
C ALA A 70 2.13 27.71 -9.15
N LEU A 71 2.38 28.12 -7.91
CA LEU A 71 1.85 29.36 -7.35
C LEU A 71 2.35 30.61 -8.10
N ASP A 72 3.64 30.65 -8.44
CA ASP A 72 4.24 31.77 -9.16
C ASP A 72 3.75 31.86 -10.60
N ARG A 73 3.53 30.71 -11.27
CA ARG A 73 2.90 30.65 -12.60
C ARG A 73 1.51 31.28 -12.57
N GLU A 74 0.65 30.87 -11.64
CA GLU A 74 -0.69 31.46 -11.50
C GLU A 74 -0.62 32.96 -11.16
N MET A 75 0.26 33.34 -10.23
CA MET A 75 0.47 34.75 -9.89
C MET A 75 0.98 35.59 -11.07
N SER A 76 1.74 35.01 -12.00
CA SER A 76 2.20 35.70 -13.20
C SER A 76 1.02 36.04 -14.13
N GLY A 77 0.07 35.10 -14.30
CA GLY A 77 -1.15 35.31 -15.07
C GLY A 77 -2.02 36.41 -14.46
N VAL A 78 -2.21 36.36 -13.14
CA VAL A 78 -2.93 37.42 -12.41
C VAL A 78 -2.25 38.78 -12.58
N ARG A 79 -0.93 38.87 -12.38
CA ARG A 79 -0.19 40.14 -12.59
C ARG A 79 -0.35 40.66 -14.01
N ALA A 80 -0.28 39.79 -15.01
CA ALA A 80 -0.45 40.18 -16.41
C ALA A 80 -1.87 40.70 -16.68
N GLN A 81 -2.90 40.08 -16.09
CA GLN A 81 -4.29 40.56 -16.18
C GLN A 81 -4.43 41.97 -15.60
N PHE A 82 -3.91 42.21 -14.39
CA PHE A 82 -3.95 43.52 -13.74
C PHE A 82 -3.16 44.59 -14.49
N ALA A 83 -2.00 44.23 -15.04
CA ALA A 83 -1.22 45.13 -15.89
C ALA A 83 -1.98 45.54 -17.16
N ARG A 84 -2.70 44.61 -17.81
CA ARG A 84 -3.55 44.90 -18.98
C ARG A 84 -4.73 45.81 -18.65
N MET A 85 -5.22 45.77 -17.41
CA MET A 85 -6.27 46.68 -16.92
C MET A 85 -5.74 48.07 -16.52
N GLY A 86 -4.45 48.34 -16.68
CA GLY A 86 -3.83 49.61 -16.27
C GLY A 86 -3.70 49.78 -14.74
N GLN A 87 -3.93 48.71 -13.97
CA GLN A 87 -3.88 48.73 -12.50
C GLN A 87 -2.84 47.72 -11.99
N PRO A 88 -1.54 48.06 -11.99
CA PRO A 88 -0.52 47.16 -11.48
C PRO A 88 -0.72 46.85 -10.00
N LEU A 89 -0.45 45.61 -9.60
CA LEU A 89 -0.64 45.15 -8.22
C LEU A 89 0.40 45.77 -7.28
N SER A 90 -0.08 46.43 -6.22
CA SER A 90 0.77 46.82 -5.10
C SER A 90 1.27 45.58 -4.35
N LYS A 91 2.40 45.69 -3.64
CA LYS A 91 2.96 44.56 -2.87
C LYS A 91 1.96 43.98 -1.87
N GLN A 92 1.24 44.82 -1.13
CA GLN A 92 0.26 44.39 -0.15
C GLN A 92 -0.90 43.59 -0.79
N ARG A 93 -1.47 44.10 -1.89
CA ARG A 93 -2.51 43.37 -2.64
C ARG A 93 -1.98 42.09 -3.27
N ALA A 94 -0.72 42.09 -3.73
CA ALA A 94 -0.10 40.91 -4.29
C ALA A 94 0.03 39.77 -3.26
N GLU A 95 0.32 40.08 -1.99
CA GLU A 95 0.33 39.09 -0.91
C GLU A 95 -1.06 38.52 -0.61
N GLU A 96 -2.08 39.39 -0.53
CA GLU A 96 -3.46 38.97 -0.31
C GLU A 96 -3.97 38.06 -1.43
N ILE A 97 -3.68 38.43 -2.68
CA ILE A 97 -4.06 37.63 -3.84
C ILE A 97 -3.25 36.34 -3.89
N ARG A 98 -1.96 36.36 -3.54
CA ARG A 98 -1.16 35.13 -3.47
C ARG A 98 -1.78 34.09 -2.55
N LYS A 99 -2.30 34.50 -1.39
CA LYS A 99 -3.04 33.60 -0.47
C LYS A 99 -4.27 33.01 -1.15
N ARG A 100 -5.10 33.83 -1.80
CA ARG A 100 -6.29 33.38 -2.52
C ARG A 100 -5.97 32.43 -3.67
N VAL A 101 -4.87 32.68 -4.39
CA VAL A 101 -4.40 31.80 -5.47
C VAL A 101 -3.94 30.46 -4.91
N LEU A 102 -3.23 30.45 -3.77
CA LEU A 102 -2.86 29.22 -3.09
C LEU A 102 -4.11 28.42 -2.65
N ASP A 103 -5.09 29.08 -2.04
CA ASP A 103 -6.35 28.44 -1.65
C ASP A 103 -7.08 27.84 -2.86
N ASN A 104 -7.09 28.55 -4.00
CA ASN A 104 -7.66 28.04 -5.23
C ASN A 104 -6.91 26.80 -5.76
N LEU A 105 -5.57 26.81 -5.72
CA LEU A 105 -4.77 25.63 -6.09
C LEU A 105 -5.06 24.43 -5.19
N ILE A 106 -5.23 24.65 -3.89
CA ILE A 106 -5.63 23.61 -2.94
C ILE A 106 -7.01 23.04 -3.31
N ASN A 107 -7.99 23.91 -3.59
CA ASN A 107 -9.34 23.49 -3.96
C ASN A 107 -9.35 22.70 -5.27
N LEU A 108 -8.57 23.12 -6.27
CA LEU A 108 -8.44 22.40 -7.54
C LEU A 108 -7.79 21.03 -7.34
N GLU A 109 -6.77 20.93 -6.49
CA GLU A 109 -6.13 19.64 -6.17
C GLU A 109 -7.10 18.71 -5.44
N LEU A 110 -7.87 19.20 -4.47
CA LEU A 110 -8.92 18.42 -3.81
C LEU A 110 -9.98 17.93 -4.81
N LEU A 111 -10.44 18.83 -5.68
CA LEU A 111 -11.42 18.48 -6.72
C LEU A 111 -10.86 17.44 -7.70
N TYR A 112 -9.59 17.58 -8.10
CA TYR A 112 -8.91 16.63 -8.98
C TYR A 112 -8.78 15.26 -8.32
N GLN A 113 -8.39 15.21 -7.04
CA GLN A 113 -8.32 13.97 -6.28
C GLN A 113 -9.68 13.28 -6.20
N GLU A 114 -10.74 14.04 -5.93
CA GLU A 114 -12.08 13.48 -5.84
C GLU A 114 -12.59 12.99 -7.20
N SER A 115 -12.40 13.79 -8.25
CA SER A 115 -12.76 13.41 -9.62
C SER A 115 -12.06 12.11 -10.05
N ARG A 116 -10.80 11.91 -9.66
CA ARG A 116 -10.06 10.67 -9.91
C ARG A 116 -10.61 9.48 -9.11
N LYS A 117 -11.05 9.69 -7.86
CA LYS A 117 -11.69 8.64 -7.05
C LYS A 117 -13.03 8.22 -7.66
N GLU A 118 -13.80 9.19 -8.16
CA GLU A 118 -15.08 8.95 -8.82
C GLU A 118 -14.93 8.40 -10.24
N GLY A 119 -13.72 8.38 -10.79
CA GLY A 119 -13.43 7.83 -12.11
C GLY A 119 -13.86 8.72 -13.27
N ILE A 120 -14.05 10.02 -13.02
CA ILE A 120 -14.39 11.00 -14.04
C ILE A 120 -13.22 11.17 -15.01
N ARG A 121 -13.48 11.06 -16.31
CA ARG A 121 -12.51 11.25 -17.38
C ARG A 121 -12.98 12.36 -18.31
N VAL A 122 -12.04 13.14 -18.80
CA VAL A 122 -12.28 14.15 -19.83
C VAL A 122 -11.78 13.55 -21.13
N ASP A 123 -12.68 13.38 -22.11
CA ASP A 123 -12.34 12.99 -23.46
C ASP A 123 -11.91 14.22 -24.27
N ASP A 124 -11.06 14.01 -25.28
CA ASP A 124 -10.67 15.07 -26.21
C ASP A 124 -11.88 15.52 -27.06
N ALA A 125 -11.91 16.81 -27.41
CA ALA A 125 -13.01 17.43 -28.17
C ALA A 125 -12.90 17.22 -29.69
#